data_AF-A0A1I6IFM5-F1
#
_entry.id   AF-A0A1I6IFM5-F1
#
_cell.length_a   1.000
_cell.length_b   1.000
_cell.length_c   1.000
_cell.angle_alpha   90.00
_cell.angle_beta   90.00
_cell.angle_gamma   90.00
#
_symmetry.space_group_name_H-M   'P 1'
#
loop_
_entity.id
_entity.type
_entity.pdbx_description
1 polymer ?
#
loop_
_entity_poly.entity_id
_entity_poly.type
_entity_poly.pdbx_seq_one_letter_code
_entity_poly.pdbx_strand_id
1 'polypeptide(L)'
;MSELKKFVEDIIKRTAAEHSQSNMFLEPIVGFASAENPLYDKLDELIGRPQVHPKEFLETAKTVIVYFIPFSRETVKTIQGKNAISKEWSRSYTYANEILSNIGRNLHKELELNGITVKSEPPTYTNATYDSINLSAKWSHKSTAVIAGIGTFGLNHLLITEKGTAGRLGSVVIDAEIEPTKAREDSFCLYYKSGKCKVCVEKCPSGALSDDGSFNRFRCNAYLDGKNIRDSEQGCGMCSSGPCATRGF
;
A
#
# COMPACT_ATOMS: atom_id res chain seq x y z
N MET A 1 21.52 9.87 -12.62
CA MET A 1 20.68 9.47 -11.46
C MET A 1 19.29 10.12 -11.47
N SER A 2 19.12 11.41 -11.82
CA SER A 2 17.76 12.00 -11.93
C SER A 2 16.94 11.46 -13.11
N GLU A 3 17.59 11.01 -14.20
CA GLU A 3 16.91 10.50 -15.39
C GLU A 3 16.20 9.16 -15.15
N LEU A 4 16.85 8.19 -14.49
CA LEU A 4 16.22 6.91 -14.16
C LEU A 4 15.03 7.08 -13.20
N LYS A 5 15.18 7.96 -12.20
CA LYS A 5 14.08 8.32 -11.29
C LYS A 5 12.88 8.84 -12.08
N LYS A 6 13.11 9.82 -12.96
CA LYS A 6 12.05 10.41 -13.79
C LYS A 6 11.43 9.37 -14.72
N PHE A 7 12.25 8.51 -15.33
CA PHE A 7 11.78 7.43 -16.19
C PHE A 7 10.82 6.47 -15.46
N VAL A 8 11.18 6.04 -14.24
CA VAL A 8 10.33 5.20 -13.40
C VAL A 8 9.03 5.92 -13.02
N GLU A 9 9.12 7.19 -12.60
CA GLU A 9 7.93 8.00 -12.27
C GLU A 9 7.00 8.14 -13.49
N ASP A 10 7.55 8.37 -14.67
CA ASP A 10 6.81 8.52 -15.93
C ASP A 10 6.10 7.21 -16.31
N ILE A 11 6.77 6.05 -16.18
CA ILE A 11 6.13 4.73 -16.41
C ILE A 11 4.92 4.56 -15.49
N ILE A 12 5.08 4.84 -14.20
CA ILE A 12 4.03 4.66 -13.19
C ILE A 12 2.84 5.58 -13.47
N LYS A 13 3.11 6.88 -13.67
CA LYS A 13 2.07 7.88 -13.89
C LYS A 13 1.34 7.64 -15.21
N ARG A 14 2.07 7.35 -16.28
CA ARG A 14 1.49 7.03 -17.60
C ARG A 14 0.62 5.79 -17.53
N THR A 15 1.11 4.71 -16.93
CA THR A 15 0.36 3.44 -16.82
C THR A 15 -0.93 3.62 -16.00
N ALA A 16 -0.90 4.42 -14.93
CA ALA A 16 -2.09 4.72 -14.14
C ALA A 16 -3.10 5.58 -14.93
N ALA A 17 -2.63 6.55 -15.71
CA ALA A 17 -3.47 7.43 -16.51
C ALA A 17 -4.14 6.72 -17.70
N GLU A 18 -3.46 5.73 -18.30
CA GLU A 18 -3.95 4.93 -19.43
C GLU A 18 -5.09 3.96 -19.06
N HIS A 19 -5.33 3.73 -17.76
CA HIS A 19 -6.43 2.88 -17.31
C HIS A 19 -7.79 3.52 -17.66
N SER A 20 -8.73 2.73 -18.18
CA SER A 20 -10.05 3.23 -18.62
C SER A 20 -10.89 3.86 -17.51
N GLN A 21 -10.57 3.55 -16.24
CA GLN A 21 -11.21 4.08 -15.04
C GLN A 21 -10.28 5.02 -14.23
N SER A 22 -9.29 5.65 -14.88
CA SER A 22 -8.30 6.51 -14.20
C SER A 22 -8.92 7.69 -13.46
N ASN A 23 -10.11 8.14 -13.84
CA ASN A 23 -10.89 9.17 -13.16
C ASN A 23 -11.31 8.81 -11.72
N MET A 24 -11.28 7.53 -11.35
CA MET A 24 -11.57 7.06 -9.98
C MET A 24 -10.36 7.22 -9.03
N PHE A 25 -9.22 7.68 -9.53
CA PHE A 25 -7.95 7.77 -8.81
C PHE A 25 -7.33 9.16 -8.88
N LEU A 26 -6.46 9.46 -7.92
CA LEU A 26 -5.58 10.63 -8.00
C LEU A 26 -4.24 10.22 -8.59
N GLU A 27 -3.41 11.20 -8.98
CA GLU A 27 -2.05 10.92 -9.45
C GLU A 27 -1.29 10.06 -8.42
N PRO A 28 -0.57 9.00 -8.86
CA PRO A 28 0.21 8.16 -7.97
C PRO A 28 1.22 8.93 -7.12
N ILE A 29 1.52 8.40 -5.93
CA ILE A 29 2.70 8.79 -5.15
C ILE A 29 3.78 7.75 -5.39
N VAL A 30 5.00 8.18 -5.67
CA VAL A 30 6.15 7.29 -5.90
C VAL A 30 7.23 7.61 -4.88
N GLY A 31 7.87 6.58 -4.35
CA GLY A 31 9.05 6.75 -3.51
C GLY A 31 10.05 5.62 -3.67
N PHE A 32 11.26 5.89 -3.19
CA PHE A 32 12.42 5.06 -3.40
C PHE A 32 13.09 4.79 -2.05
N ALA A 33 13.33 3.53 -1.74
CA ALA A 33 14.15 3.11 -0.60
C ALA A 33 15.46 2.51 -1.11
N SER A 34 16.55 2.76 -0.39
CA SER A 34 17.77 1.94 -0.58
C SER A 34 17.50 0.52 -0.09
N ALA A 35 17.93 -0.48 -0.86
CA ALA A 35 17.89 -1.89 -0.44
C ALA A 35 18.82 -2.18 0.76
N GLU A 36 19.73 -1.25 1.07
CA GLU A 36 20.63 -1.28 2.24
C GLU A 36 20.05 -0.56 3.46
N ASN A 37 18.78 -0.12 3.41
CA ASN A 37 18.21 0.58 4.55
C ASN A 37 18.15 -0.36 5.76
N PRO A 38 18.75 0.00 6.92
CA PRO A 38 18.85 -0.88 8.08
C PRO A 38 17.52 -1.23 8.74
N LEU A 39 16.41 -0.59 8.33
CA LEU A 39 15.08 -0.98 8.76
C LEU A 39 14.65 -2.32 8.15
N TYR A 40 15.18 -2.73 6.99
CA TYR A 40 14.85 -4.04 6.41
C TYR A 40 15.32 -5.18 7.31
N ASP A 41 16.52 -5.08 7.90
CA ASP A 41 17.06 -6.06 8.85
C ASP A 41 16.25 -6.17 10.15
N LYS A 42 15.44 -5.15 10.46
CA LYS A 42 14.62 -5.08 11.68
C LYS A 42 13.17 -5.48 11.47
N LEU A 43 12.74 -5.73 10.22
CA LEU A 43 11.33 -5.98 9.93
C LEU A 43 10.80 -7.23 10.63
N ASP A 44 11.63 -8.27 10.79
CA ASP A 44 11.25 -9.50 11.48
C ASP A 44 10.84 -9.24 12.92
N GLU A 45 11.63 -8.46 13.64
CA GLU A 45 11.37 -8.04 15.02
C GLU A 45 10.16 -7.11 15.09
N LEU A 46 10.11 -6.08 14.25
CA LEU A 46 9.06 -5.06 14.27
C LEU A 46 7.67 -5.63 13.92
N ILE A 47 7.62 -6.64 13.05
CA ILE A 47 6.37 -7.29 12.62
C ILE A 47 6.09 -8.55 13.47
N GLY A 48 7.10 -9.08 14.15
CA GLY A 48 7.01 -10.30 14.95
C GLY A 48 6.89 -11.57 14.11
N ARG A 49 7.40 -11.56 12.87
CA ARG A 49 7.43 -12.72 11.96
C ARG A 49 8.44 -12.51 10.84
N PRO A 50 8.99 -13.58 10.24
CA PRO A 50 9.94 -13.47 9.14
C PRO A 50 9.40 -12.68 7.95
N GLN A 51 10.21 -11.77 7.43
CA GLN A 51 9.97 -10.95 6.25
C GLN A 51 11.09 -11.16 5.24
N VAL A 52 10.75 -11.12 3.96
CA VAL A 52 11.76 -11.25 2.90
C VAL A 52 12.52 -9.92 2.79
N HIS A 53 13.84 -10.00 2.92
CA HIS A 53 14.74 -8.88 2.70
C HIS A 53 14.83 -8.54 1.19
N PRO A 54 15.01 -7.26 0.78
CA PRO A 54 15.20 -6.93 -0.64
C PRO A 54 16.30 -7.74 -1.34
N LYS A 55 17.40 -8.03 -0.63
CA LYS A 55 18.50 -8.87 -1.13
C LYS A 55 18.18 -10.36 -1.25
N GLU A 56 17.17 -10.85 -0.54
CA GLU A 56 16.66 -12.21 -0.75
C GLU A 56 15.77 -12.28 -2.00
N PHE A 57 15.10 -11.18 -2.37
CA PHE A 57 14.38 -11.09 -3.66
C PHE A 57 15.34 -11.03 -4.84
N LEU A 58 16.40 -10.23 -4.71
CA LEU A 58 17.38 -9.94 -5.73
C LEU A 58 18.73 -9.70 -5.05
N GLU A 59 19.68 -10.61 -5.19
CA GLU A 59 20.99 -10.53 -4.51
C GLU A 59 21.71 -9.21 -4.78
N THR A 60 21.54 -8.66 -5.99
CA THR A 60 22.10 -7.39 -6.45
C THR A 60 21.21 -6.17 -6.17
N ALA A 61 20.17 -6.30 -5.33
CA ALA A 61 19.22 -5.23 -5.04
C ALA A 61 19.92 -3.95 -4.57
N LYS A 62 19.54 -2.82 -5.17
CA LYS A 62 20.01 -1.48 -4.79
C LYS A 62 18.87 -0.54 -4.41
N THR A 63 17.73 -0.65 -5.08
CA THR A 63 16.58 0.22 -4.84
C THR A 63 15.29 -0.58 -4.76
N VAL A 64 14.41 -0.19 -3.84
CA VAL A 64 13.02 -0.60 -3.81
C VAL A 64 12.13 0.57 -4.21
N ILE A 65 11.44 0.43 -5.34
CA ILE A 65 10.46 1.40 -5.85
C ILE A 65 9.11 1.07 -5.22
N VAL A 66 8.44 2.06 -4.64
CA VAL A 66 7.11 1.93 -4.07
C VAL A 66 6.18 2.94 -4.71
N TYR A 67 4.95 2.50 -5.02
CA TYR A 67 3.94 3.37 -5.60
C TYR A 67 2.58 3.14 -4.94
N PHE A 68 1.90 4.23 -4.64
CA PHE A 68 0.55 4.27 -4.05
C PHE A 68 -0.42 4.94 -5.03
N ILE A 69 -1.57 4.31 -5.25
CA ILE A 69 -2.68 4.77 -6.10
C ILE A 69 -3.79 5.25 -5.18
N PRO A 70 -3.91 6.57 -4.94
CA PRO A 70 -4.94 7.12 -4.07
C PRO A 70 -6.30 7.05 -4.76
N PHE A 71 -7.35 6.73 -4.01
CA PHE A 71 -8.72 6.82 -4.51
C PHE A 71 -9.17 8.27 -4.61
N SER A 72 -10.09 8.54 -5.54
CA SER A 72 -10.71 9.86 -5.67
C SER A 72 -11.46 10.26 -4.39
N ARG A 73 -11.61 11.56 -4.19
CA ARG A 73 -12.40 12.09 -3.06
C ARG A 73 -13.86 11.63 -3.14
N GLU A 74 -14.41 11.47 -4.34
CA GLU A 74 -15.79 11.00 -4.53
C GLU A 74 -15.95 9.55 -4.08
N THR A 75 -15.02 8.66 -4.44
CA THR A 75 -15.00 7.29 -3.94
C THR A 75 -14.95 7.26 -2.41
N VAL A 76 -14.11 8.08 -1.77
CA VAL A 76 -14.01 8.12 -0.30
C VAL A 76 -15.31 8.61 0.35
N LYS A 77 -15.97 9.63 -0.21
CA LYS A 77 -17.25 10.14 0.31
C LYS A 77 -18.33 9.06 0.35
N THR A 78 -18.27 8.06 -0.53
CA THR A 78 -19.27 6.98 -0.55
C THR A 78 -19.25 6.10 0.71
N ILE A 79 -18.13 6.05 1.43
CA ILE A 79 -18.01 5.30 2.70
C ILE A 79 -17.88 6.20 3.92
N GLN A 80 -17.48 7.46 3.74
CA GLN A 80 -17.29 8.41 4.84
C GLN A 80 -18.61 8.73 5.54
N GLY A 81 -18.63 8.58 6.86
CA GLY A 81 -19.85 8.76 7.68
C GLY A 81 -20.90 7.66 7.52
N LYS A 82 -20.66 6.64 6.67
CA LYS A 82 -21.57 5.49 6.49
C LYS A 82 -21.16 4.32 7.39
N ASN A 83 -21.94 3.24 7.35
CA ASN A 83 -21.69 1.99 8.09
C ASN A 83 -21.62 0.76 7.15
N ALA A 84 -21.51 1.00 5.84
CA ALA A 84 -21.44 -0.04 4.82
C ALA A 84 -20.52 0.42 3.68
N ILE A 85 -19.89 -0.55 3.03
CA ILE A 85 -19.12 -0.33 1.80
C ILE A 85 -20.07 -0.04 0.64
N SER A 86 -19.61 0.79 -0.29
CA SER A 86 -20.36 1.11 -1.51
C SER A 86 -19.86 0.27 -2.68
N LYS A 87 -20.69 0.10 -3.71
CA LYS A 87 -20.26 -0.51 -4.98
C LYS A 87 -19.08 0.23 -5.61
N GLU A 88 -19.05 1.56 -5.43
CA GLU A 88 -18.02 2.41 -6.00
C GLU A 88 -16.66 2.18 -5.32
N TRP A 89 -16.65 2.02 -3.99
CA TRP A 89 -15.45 1.62 -3.25
C TRP A 89 -14.91 0.27 -3.73
N SER A 90 -15.79 -0.73 -3.84
CA SER A 90 -15.43 -2.08 -4.29
C SER A 90 -14.87 -2.07 -5.72
N ARG A 91 -15.44 -1.26 -6.61
CA ARG A 91 -14.91 -1.04 -7.97
C ARG A 91 -13.53 -0.39 -7.95
N SER A 92 -13.34 0.69 -7.18
CA SER A 92 -12.03 1.33 -7.03
C SER A 92 -10.98 0.37 -6.50
N TYR A 93 -11.35 -0.53 -5.59
CA TYR A 93 -10.46 -1.58 -5.09
C TYR A 93 -10.00 -2.53 -6.22
N THR A 94 -10.94 -3.05 -7.01
CA THR A 94 -10.64 -3.95 -8.14
C THR A 94 -9.78 -3.26 -9.19
N TYR A 95 -10.21 -2.09 -9.68
CA TYR A 95 -9.49 -1.34 -10.71
C TYR A 95 -8.11 -0.88 -10.24
N ALA A 96 -7.94 -0.56 -8.95
CA ALA A 96 -6.62 -0.25 -8.42
C ALA A 96 -5.68 -1.47 -8.47
N ASN A 97 -6.18 -2.69 -8.20
CA ASN A 97 -5.34 -3.89 -8.33
C ASN A 97 -4.95 -4.16 -9.79
N GLU A 98 -5.83 -3.87 -10.75
CA GLU A 98 -5.52 -3.92 -12.19
C GLU A 98 -4.41 -2.91 -12.54
N ILE A 99 -4.55 -1.64 -12.10
CA ILE A 99 -3.54 -0.60 -12.28
C ILE A 99 -2.19 -1.02 -11.67
N LEU A 100 -2.18 -1.53 -10.43
CA LEU A 100 -0.95 -1.98 -9.77
C LEU A 100 -0.27 -3.12 -10.53
N SER A 101 -1.06 -4.04 -11.07
CA SER A 101 -0.56 -5.17 -11.87
C SER A 101 0.02 -4.69 -13.21
N ASN A 102 -0.63 -3.72 -13.84
CA ASN A 102 -0.16 -3.10 -15.08
C ASN A 102 1.14 -2.33 -14.87
N ILE A 103 1.22 -1.55 -13.78
CA ILE A 103 2.44 -0.83 -13.40
C ILE A 103 3.59 -1.82 -13.17
N GLY A 104 3.36 -2.89 -12.40
CA GLY A 104 4.37 -3.92 -12.17
C GLY A 104 4.88 -4.51 -13.49
N ARG A 105 3.99 -4.92 -14.39
CA ARG A 105 4.37 -5.46 -15.71
C ARG A 105 5.14 -4.47 -16.57
N ASN A 106 4.73 -3.19 -16.60
CA ASN A 106 5.40 -2.18 -17.39
C ASN A 106 6.77 -1.80 -16.81
N LEU A 107 6.91 -1.75 -15.48
CA LEU A 107 8.20 -1.56 -14.83
C LEU A 107 9.16 -2.71 -15.15
N HIS A 108 8.72 -3.96 -15.05
CA HIS A 108 9.52 -5.12 -15.48
C HIS A 108 9.96 -4.97 -16.93
N LYS A 109 9.00 -4.83 -17.86
CA LYS A 109 9.28 -4.74 -19.29
C LYS A 109 10.23 -3.59 -19.64
N GLU A 110 9.95 -2.37 -19.18
CA GLU A 110 10.68 -1.19 -19.62
C GLU A 110 12.05 -1.06 -18.95
N LEU A 111 12.21 -1.52 -17.70
CA LEU A 111 13.52 -1.51 -17.02
C LEU A 111 14.43 -2.65 -17.51
N GLU A 112 13.89 -3.84 -17.75
CA GLU A 112 14.66 -4.96 -18.30
C GLU A 112 15.17 -4.67 -19.72
N LEU A 113 14.40 -3.94 -20.54
CA LEU A 113 14.86 -3.45 -21.85
C LEU A 113 16.05 -2.49 -21.75
N ASN A 114 16.26 -1.87 -20.59
CA ASN A 114 17.41 -1.02 -20.28
C ASN A 114 18.50 -1.75 -19.48
N GLY A 115 18.45 -3.09 -19.40
CA GLY A 115 19.45 -3.91 -18.71
C GLY A 115 19.37 -3.85 -17.18
N ILE A 116 18.23 -3.43 -16.61
CA ILE A 116 18.00 -3.37 -15.17
C ILE A 116 17.18 -4.59 -14.75
N THR A 117 17.68 -5.38 -13.81
CA THR A 117 16.96 -6.55 -13.28
C THR A 117 15.85 -6.09 -12.34
N VAL A 118 14.65 -6.65 -12.50
CA VAL A 118 13.50 -6.33 -11.66
C VAL A 118 12.95 -7.59 -10.99
N LYS A 119 12.63 -7.50 -9.69
CA LYS A 119 11.92 -8.54 -8.93
C LYS A 119 10.78 -7.92 -8.14
N SER A 120 9.66 -8.64 -8.02
CA SER A 120 8.50 -8.14 -7.28
C SER A 120 7.55 -9.25 -6.91
N GLU A 121 6.83 -9.03 -5.81
CA GLU A 121 5.63 -9.77 -5.47
C GLU A 121 4.39 -9.12 -6.12
N PRO A 122 3.38 -9.91 -6.52
CA PRO A 122 2.13 -9.36 -7.04
C PRO A 122 1.40 -8.52 -5.97
N PRO A 123 0.61 -7.51 -6.39
CA PRO A 123 -0.11 -6.62 -5.49
C PRO A 123 -1.27 -7.30 -4.73
N THR A 124 -1.69 -8.48 -5.19
CA THR A 124 -2.67 -9.35 -4.53
C THR A 124 -2.05 -10.70 -4.26
N TYR A 125 -2.49 -11.34 -3.18
CA TYR A 125 -1.93 -12.62 -2.76
C TYR A 125 -2.04 -13.68 -3.85
N THR A 126 -1.02 -14.53 -3.92
CA THR A 126 -1.10 -15.82 -4.61
C THR A 126 -0.93 -16.93 -3.59
N ASN A 127 -1.39 -18.14 -3.89
CA ASN A 127 -1.21 -19.29 -3.01
C ASN A 127 0.28 -19.59 -2.71
N ALA A 128 1.21 -19.13 -3.56
CA ALA A 128 2.64 -19.34 -3.37
C ALA A 128 3.26 -18.32 -2.39
N THR A 129 2.63 -17.16 -2.21
CA THR A 129 3.23 -16.00 -1.54
C THR A 129 2.46 -15.54 -0.31
N TYR A 130 1.37 -16.24 0.00
CA TYR A 130 0.48 -15.97 1.12
C TYR A 130 0.18 -17.22 1.93
N ASP A 131 0.47 -17.14 3.23
CA ASP A 131 0.05 -18.12 4.21
C ASP A 131 -1.41 -17.82 4.60
N SER A 132 -2.33 -18.65 4.12
CA SER A 132 -3.76 -18.55 4.39
C SER A 132 -4.15 -18.95 5.82
N ILE A 133 -3.30 -19.72 6.50
CA ILE A 133 -3.51 -20.12 7.90
C ILE A 133 -3.17 -18.93 8.80
N ASN A 134 -2.01 -18.30 8.57
CA ASN A 134 -1.55 -17.17 9.39
C ASN A 134 -2.03 -15.80 8.88
N LEU A 135 -2.67 -15.74 7.71
CA LEU A 135 -3.11 -14.53 7.01
C LEU A 135 -1.94 -13.55 6.80
N SER A 136 -0.86 -14.06 6.20
CA SER A 136 0.41 -13.35 6.12
C SER A 136 1.12 -13.53 4.79
N ALA A 137 1.54 -12.41 4.19
CA ALA A 137 2.53 -12.41 3.13
C ALA A 137 3.95 -12.24 3.71
N LYS A 138 4.95 -12.79 3.02
CA LYS A 138 6.35 -12.67 3.40
C LYS A 138 6.97 -11.33 3.02
N TRP A 139 6.39 -10.62 2.05
CA TRP A 139 6.79 -9.26 1.67
C TRP A 139 5.78 -8.22 2.16
N SER A 140 6.28 -7.18 2.83
CA SER A 140 5.45 -6.12 3.40
C SER A 140 5.52 -4.83 2.60
N HIS A 141 4.69 -4.71 1.55
CA HIS A 141 4.57 -3.48 0.77
C HIS A 141 4.37 -2.24 1.66
N LYS A 142 3.57 -2.34 2.74
CA LYS A 142 3.31 -1.23 3.66
C LYS A 142 4.57 -0.77 4.40
N SER A 143 5.39 -1.70 4.87
CA SER A 143 6.64 -1.36 5.58
C SER A 143 7.65 -0.76 4.61
N THR A 144 7.76 -1.35 3.42
CA THR A 144 8.56 -0.79 2.32
C THR A 144 8.13 0.63 1.97
N ALA A 145 6.84 0.95 1.97
CA ALA A 145 6.34 2.31 1.75
C ALA A 145 6.75 3.31 2.84
N VAL A 146 6.79 2.88 4.11
CA VAL A 146 7.29 3.70 5.22
C VAL A 146 8.79 3.92 5.07
N ILE A 147 9.55 2.87 4.76
CA ILE A 147 11.01 2.95 4.51
C ILE A 147 11.31 3.87 3.32
N ALA A 148 10.51 3.81 2.26
CA ALA A 148 10.59 4.68 1.09
C ALA A 148 10.05 6.11 1.32
N GLY A 149 9.68 6.47 2.56
CA GLY A 149 9.31 7.83 2.94
C GLY A 149 7.98 8.36 2.39
N ILE A 150 7.15 7.52 1.76
CA ILE A 150 5.89 7.99 1.14
C ILE A 150 4.71 8.10 2.11
N GLY A 151 4.87 7.61 3.33
CA GLY A 151 3.83 7.64 4.36
C GLY A 151 4.28 7.06 5.69
N THR A 152 3.34 7.01 6.63
CA THR A 152 3.53 6.46 7.98
C THR A 152 2.39 5.53 8.34
N PHE A 153 2.59 4.62 9.28
CA PHE A 153 1.49 3.78 9.76
C PHE A 153 0.45 4.58 10.55
N GLY A 154 -0.82 4.25 10.31
CA GLY A 154 -1.95 4.70 11.13
C GLY A 154 -2.31 3.71 12.24
N LEU A 155 -3.14 4.15 13.18
CA LEU A 155 -3.82 3.27 14.14
C LEU A 155 -4.63 2.16 13.44
N ASN A 156 -5.07 2.40 12.20
CA ASN A 156 -5.75 1.42 11.35
C ASN A 156 -4.84 0.36 10.74
N HIS A 157 -3.54 0.34 11.07
CA HIS A 157 -2.51 -0.55 10.50
C HIS A 157 -2.30 -0.38 8.98
N LEU A 158 -2.80 0.71 8.39
CA LEU A 158 -2.60 1.04 6.98
C LEU A 158 -1.55 2.15 6.83
N LEU A 159 -1.04 2.26 5.61
CA LEU A 159 -0.21 3.40 5.21
C LEU A 159 -1.11 4.65 5.13
N ILE A 160 -0.67 5.74 5.75
CA ILE A 160 -1.23 7.07 5.54
C ILE A 160 -0.17 7.87 4.78
N THR A 161 -0.50 8.33 3.58
CA THR A 161 0.36 9.20 2.76
C THR A 161 -0.06 10.65 2.88
N GLU A 162 0.66 11.57 2.23
CA GLU A 162 0.20 12.97 2.11
C GLU A 162 -1.17 13.09 1.40
N LYS A 163 -1.51 12.15 0.49
CA LYS A 163 -2.83 12.07 -0.17
C LYS A 163 -3.83 11.20 0.61
N GLY A 164 -3.48 10.77 1.81
CA GLY A 164 -4.33 9.98 2.71
C GLY A 164 -4.10 8.48 2.65
N THR A 165 -4.99 7.74 3.29
CA THR A 165 -4.93 6.28 3.46
C THR A 165 -5.83 5.51 2.51
N ALA A 166 -6.77 6.17 1.84
CA ALA A 166 -7.66 5.51 0.88
C ALA A 166 -6.94 5.31 -0.45
N GLY A 167 -6.52 4.07 -0.69
CA GLY A 167 -5.82 3.69 -1.91
C GLY A 167 -5.22 2.30 -1.81
N ARG A 168 -4.42 1.94 -2.81
CA ARG A 168 -3.69 0.68 -2.88
C ARG A 168 -2.23 0.95 -3.22
N LEU A 169 -1.33 0.06 -2.85
CA LEU A 169 0.09 0.20 -3.17
C LEU A 169 0.69 -1.09 -3.71
N GLY A 170 1.80 -0.92 -4.45
CA GLY A 170 2.68 -1.98 -4.91
C GLY A 170 4.14 -1.55 -4.75
N SER A 171 5.06 -2.48 -4.98
CA SER A 171 6.48 -2.18 -4.99
C SER A 171 7.26 -3.18 -5.85
N VAL A 172 8.40 -2.75 -6.38
CA VAL A 172 9.36 -3.59 -7.10
C VAL A 172 10.78 -3.34 -6.59
N VAL A 173 11.64 -4.35 -6.63
CA VAL A 173 13.06 -4.31 -6.27
C VAL A 173 13.89 -4.33 -7.55
N ILE A 174 14.91 -3.47 -7.63
CA ILE A 174 15.79 -3.35 -8.79
C ILE A 174 17.27 -3.36 -8.40
N ASP A 175 18.15 -3.73 -9.33
CA ASP A 175 19.62 -3.73 -9.17
C ASP A 175 20.31 -2.43 -9.62
N ALA A 176 19.53 -1.42 -9.97
CA ALA A 176 20.00 -0.06 -10.27
C ALA A 176 19.76 0.89 -9.11
N GLU A 177 20.65 1.88 -8.97
CA GLU A 177 20.63 2.84 -7.88
C GLU A 177 19.79 4.06 -8.24
N ILE A 178 18.80 4.36 -7.39
CA ILE A 178 18.03 5.60 -7.39
C ILE A 178 18.15 6.23 -6.01
N GLU A 179 18.41 7.53 -5.98
CA GLU A 179 18.50 8.29 -4.73
C GLU A 179 17.23 8.11 -3.88
N PRO A 180 17.36 7.66 -2.61
CA PRO A 180 16.21 7.41 -1.76
C PRO A 180 15.35 8.66 -1.54
N THR A 181 14.05 8.47 -1.47
CA THR A 181 13.14 9.51 -1.00
C THR A 181 13.43 9.79 0.48
N LYS A 182 13.43 11.07 0.86
CA LYS A 182 13.64 11.49 2.25
C LYS A 182 12.60 10.82 3.17
N ALA A 183 13.08 10.15 4.20
CA ALA A 183 12.23 9.56 5.22
C ALA A 183 11.36 10.61 5.93
N ARG A 184 10.20 10.18 6.40
CA ARG A 184 9.31 10.98 7.24
C ARG A 184 9.55 10.62 8.71
N GLU A 185 9.75 11.63 9.55
CA GLU A 185 9.91 11.46 10.99
C GLU A 185 8.56 11.59 11.73
N ASP A 186 7.69 12.49 11.26
CA ASP A 186 6.39 12.73 11.87
C ASP A 186 5.30 11.79 11.35
N SER A 187 4.52 11.22 12.26
CA SER A 187 3.36 10.40 11.93
C SER A 187 2.21 11.22 11.34
N PHE A 188 1.67 10.83 10.18
CA PHE A 188 0.44 11.39 9.61
C PHE A 188 -0.85 11.03 10.38
N CYS A 189 -0.78 10.11 11.34
CA CYS A 189 -1.94 9.69 12.12
C CYS A 189 -2.23 10.68 13.25
N LEU A 190 -3.42 11.30 13.23
CA LEU A 190 -3.89 12.16 14.32
C LEU A 190 -3.96 11.46 15.69
N TYR A 191 -4.12 10.13 15.72
CA TYR A 191 -4.03 9.38 16.97
C TYR A 191 -2.63 9.48 17.57
N TYR A 192 -1.59 9.15 16.80
CA TYR A 192 -0.21 9.23 17.29
C TYR A 192 0.26 10.68 17.53
N LYS A 193 -0.37 11.68 16.89
CA LYS A 193 -0.10 13.10 17.18
C LYS A 193 -0.78 13.65 18.44
N SER A 194 -1.99 13.18 18.77
CA SER A 194 -2.85 13.83 19.78
C SER A 194 -3.56 12.91 20.76
N GLY A 195 -3.58 11.60 20.52
CA GLY A 195 -4.31 10.59 21.27
C GLY A 195 -5.82 10.56 21.02
N LYS A 196 -6.38 11.48 20.24
CA LYS A 196 -7.85 11.70 20.17
C LYS A 196 -8.58 11.00 19.03
N CYS A 197 -7.94 10.85 17.87
CA CYS A 197 -8.63 10.31 16.69
C CYS A 197 -8.73 8.78 16.76
N LYS A 198 -9.94 8.23 16.92
CA LYS A 198 -10.20 6.78 16.95
C LYS A 198 -11.23 6.32 15.90
N VAL A 199 -11.50 7.15 14.88
CA VAL A 199 -12.53 6.88 13.86
C VAL A 199 -12.37 5.52 13.17
N CYS A 200 -11.14 5.07 12.92
CA CYS A 200 -10.91 3.77 12.30
C CYS A 200 -11.32 2.58 13.18
N VAL A 201 -11.17 2.71 14.50
CA VAL A 201 -11.60 1.74 15.51
C VAL A 201 -13.13 1.76 15.59
N GLU A 202 -13.73 2.94 15.76
CA GLU A 202 -15.18 3.14 15.87
C GLU A 202 -15.95 2.64 14.63
N LYS A 203 -15.35 2.81 13.44
CA LYS A 203 -15.96 2.40 12.17
C LYS A 203 -15.64 0.95 11.79
N CYS A 204 -14.80 0.23 12.53
CA CYS A 204 -14.42 -1.13 12.21
C CYS A 204 -15.62 -2.07 12.41
N PRO A 205 -16.29 -2.55 11.35
CA PRO A 205 -17.53 -3.30 11.50
C PRO A 205 -17.30 -4.72 12.04
N SER A 206 -16.08 -5.23 11.92
CA SER A 206 -15.69 -6.50 12.50
C SER A 206 -15.28 -6.37 13.96
N GLY A 207 -14.94 -5.17 14.47
CA GLY A 207 -14.31 -5.00 15.77
C GLY A 207 -12.89 -5.58 15.82
N ALA A 208 -12.18 -5.58 14.69
CA ALA A 208 -10.81 -6.10 14.58
C ALA A 208 -9.74 -5.10 15.02
N LEU A 209 -10.06 -3.81 15.11
CA LEU A 209 -9.15 -2.76 15.54
C LEU A 209 -9.50 -2.33 16.97
N SER A 210 -8.47 -2.05 17.76
CA SER A 210 -8.59 -1.60 19.15
C SER A 210 -7.86 -0.27 19.33
N ASP A 211 -8.22 0.47 20.37
CA ASP A 211 -7.61 1.77 20.67
C ASP A 211 -6.24 1.67 21.37
N ASP A 212 -5.89 0.51 21.91
CA ASP A 212 -4.53 0.17 22.33
C ASP A 212 -3.55 -0.05 21.15
N GLY A 213 -4.04 0.02 19.91
CA GLY A 213 -3.26 -0.21 18.71
C GLY A 213 -3.19 -1.66 18.26
N SER A 214 -3.86 -2.60 18.93
CA SER A 214 -3.93 -3.99 18.48
C SER A 214 -4.82 -4.19 17.25
N PHE A 215 -4.47 -5.17 16.42
CA PHE A 215 -5.23 -5.56 15.23
C PHE A 215 -5.41 -7.08 15.16
N ASN A 216 -6.66 -7.52 15.27
CA ASN A 216 -7.05 -8.92 15.09
C ASN A 216 -7.34 -9.20 13.60
N ARG A 217 -6.29 -9.59 12.87
CA ARG A 217 -6.38 -9.89 11.42
C ARG A 217 -7.35 -11.03 11.08
N PHE A 218 -7.50 -12.03 11.97
CA PHE A 218 -8.44 -13.15 11.77
C PHE A 218 -9.89 -12.67 11.79
N ARG A 219 -10.23 -11.81 12.75
CA ARG A 219 -11.57 -11.20 12.84
C ARG A 219 -11.86 -10.29 11.65
N CYS A 220 -10.85 -9.58 11.15
CA CYS A 220 -10.96 -8.79 9.92
C CYS A 220 -11.23 -9.68 8.71
N ASN A 221 -10.46 -10.77 8.55
CA ASN A 221 -10.61 -11.69 7.43
C ASN A 221 -11.95 -12.42 7.44
N ALA A 222 -12.38 -12.94 8.59
CA ALA A 222 -13.68 -13.61 8.71
C ALA A 222 -14.86 -12.71 8.32
N TYR A 223 -14.77 -11.40 8.62
CA TYR A 223 -15.77 -10.44 8.16
C TYR A 223 -15.75 -10.22 6.64
N LEU A 224 -14.57 -10.25 6.02
CA LEU A 224 -14.41 -10.11 4.57
C LEU A 224 -14.86 -11.36 3.82
N ASP A 225 -14.53 -12.57 4.31
CA ASP A 225 -14.91 -13.83 3.68
C ASP A 225 -16.43 -13.96 3.54
N GLY A 226 -17.19 -13.50 4.53
CA GLY A 226 -18.66 -13.47 4.47
C GLY A 226 -19.24 -12.43 3.49
N LYS A 227 -18.42 -11.52 2.96
CA LYS A 227 -18.84 -10.38 2.13
C LYS A 227 -18.31 -10.42 0.70
N ASN A 228 -17.11 -10.98 0.47
CA ASN A 228 -16.49 -11.06 -0.86
C ASN A 228 -17.23 -11.99 -1.85
N ILE A 229 -18.46 -12.40 -1.55
CA ILE A 229 -19.33 -13.24 -2.38
C ILE A 229 -19.90 -12.45 -3.56
N ARG A 230 -19.97 -11.11 -3.48
CA ARG A 230 -20.51 -10.22 -4.53
C ARG A 230 -19.46 -9.21 -4.99
N ASP A 231 -19.43 -8.88 -6.28
CA ASP A 231 -18.53 -7.84 -6.84
C ASP A 231 -18.71 -6.47 -6.16
N SER A 232 -19.88 -6.22 -5.59
CA SER A 232 -20.19 -5.01 -4.83
C SER A 232 -19.55 -4.93 -3.44
N GLU A 233 -18.90 -5.99 -2.99
CA GLU A 233 -18.47 -6.15 -1.60
C GLU A 233 -16.97 -6.45 -1.46
N GLN A 234 -16.19 -6.16 -2.52
CA GLN A 234 -14.74 -6.35 -2.54
C GLN A 234 -14.03 -5.38 -1.60
N GLY A 235 -13.38 -5.96 -0.59
CA GLY A 235 -12.60 -5.22 0.41
C GLY A 235 -13.46 -4.40 1.38
N CYS A 236 -12.93 -4.15 2.57
CA CYS A 236 -13.56 -3.27 3.57
C CYS A 236 -12.74 -2.01 3.75
N GLY A 237 -13.33 -0.86 3.38
CA GLY A 237 -12.70 0.45 3.49
C GLY A 237 -12.99 1.22 4.78
N MET A 238 -13.77 0.66 5.70
CA MET A 238 -14.33 1.44 6.81
C MET A 238 -13.26 2.02 7.74
N CYS A 239 -12.14 1.31 7.94
CA CYS A 239 -11.00 1.82 8.71
C CYS A 239 -10.17 2.90 7.96
N SER A 240 -10.46 3.11 6.67
CA SER A 240 -9.93 4.19 5.81
C SER A 240 -10.94 5.33 5.60
N SER A 241 -12.04 5.38 6.37
CA SER A 241 -13.11 6.39 6.21
C SER A 241 -12.94 7.63 7.10
N GLY A 242 -11.90 7.67 7.93
CA GLY A 242 -11.64 8.76 8.87
C GLY A 242 -11.10 10.05 8.23
N PRO A 243 -10.73 11.07 9.03
CA PRO A 243 -10.16 12.31 8.51
C PRO A 243 -8.90 12.10 7.65
N CYS A 244 -8.13 11.04 7.92
CA CYS A 244 -6.91 10.69 7.18
C CYS A 244 -7.18 10.01 5.83
N ALA A 245 -8.44 9.79 5.45
CA ALA A 245 -8.80 9.10 4.20
C ALA A 245 -8.23 9.79 2.96
N THR A 246 -8.21 11.14 2.95
CA THR A 246 -7.85 11.96 1.78
C THR A 246 -6.67 12.91 2.00
N ARG A 247 -6.01 12.83 3.17
CA ARG A 247 -4.78 13.56 3.48
C ARG A 247 -4.04 12.97 4.69
N GLY A 248 -2.73 13.17 4.75
CA GLY A 248 -1.95 13.04 5.97
C GLY A 248 -2.00 14.32 6.82
N PHE A 249 -1.77 14.22 8.13
CA PHE A 249 -1.78 15.36 9.08
C PHE A 249 -0.43 15.66 9.71
#